data_AF-A3IZZ6-F1
#
_entry.id   AF-A3IZZ6-F1
#
_cell.length_a   1.000
_cell.length_b   1.000
_cell.length_c   1.000
_cell.angle_alpha   90.00
_cell.angle_beta   90.00
_cell.angle_gamma   90.00
#
_symmetry.space_group_name_H-M   'P 1'
#
loop_
_entity.id
_entity.type
_entity.pdbx_description
1 polymer ?
#
loop_
_entity_poly.entity_id
_entity_poly.type
_entity_poly.pdbx_seq_one_letter_code
_entity_poly.pdbx_strand_id
1 'polypeptide(L)'
;MNNIITAFSLGLGLVVYPAQMMMAQELPLRQINPTEINIVWSEDEQLWGTTENPGDKWSLIRAISYSLRYLDTPKAAEVYNNYPIPGVTRDRVRRSLSRFKELLKIAKTPEALQAAIEKEFTLYQSVGHDNQGTVHFTGYFEPVYTASRQRTSEYRYPLYL
;
A
#
# COMPACT_ATOMS: atom_id res chain seq x y z
N MET A 1 39.10 58.02 26.48
CA MET A 1 39.32 56.79 27.27
C MET A 1 38.01 56.02 27.33
N ASN A 2 37.92 54.95 26.53
CA ASN A 2 37.27 53.67 26.79
C ASN A 2 37.23 52.90 25.46
N ASN A 3 38.24 52.05 25.27
CA ASN A 3 38.38 51.15 24.14
C ASN A 3 37.50 49.92 24.36
N ILE A 4 36.68 49.55 23.37
CA ILE A 4 36.22 48.17 23.25
C ILE A 4 36.48 47.73 21.81
N ILE A 5 37.46 46.84 21.69
CA ILE A 5 37.82 46.10 20.50
C ILE A 5 36.76 45.01 20.34
N THR A 6 35.92 45.10 19.31
CA THR A 6 35.06 43.98 18.90
C THR A 6 35.80 43.17 17.85
N ALA A 7 36.34 42.03 18.28
CA ALA A 7 36.96 41.05 17.40
C ALA A 7 35.89 40.40 16.51
N PHE A 8 36.04 40.53 15.19
CA PHE A 8 35.32 39.74 14.21
C PHE A 8 35.99 38.37 14.09
N SER A 9 35.40 37.33 14.68
CA SER A 9 35.78 35.95 14.38
C SER A 9 35.10 35.50 13.09
N LEU A 10 35.83 35.50 11.97
CA LEU A 10 35.48 34.73 10.79
C LEU A 10 35.69 33.24 11.09
N GLY A 11 34.62 32.56 11.49
CA GLY A 11 34.59 31.09 11.53
C GLY A 11 34.22 30.54 10.16
N LEU A 12 35.18 29.95 9.44
CA LEU A 12 34.89 28.98 8.39
C LEU A 12 34.17 27.78 9.04
N GLY A 13 32.84 27.76 8.96
CA GLY A 13 32.06 26.59 9.32
C GLY A 13 32.26 25.50 8.28
N LEU A 14 33.19 24.58 8.54
CA LEU A 14 33.13 23.24 7.95
C LEU A 14 31.89 22.56 8.52
N VAL A 15 30.79 22.63 7.78
CA VAL A 15 29.60 21.82 8.06
C VAL A 15 29.97 20.38 7.74
N VAL A 16 30.51 19.68 8.74
CA VAL A 16 30.63 18.23 8.72
C VAL A 16 29.23 17.67 8.95
N TYR A 17 28.52 17.40 7.86
CA TYR A 17 27.31 16.58 7.95
C TYR A 17 27.71 15.23 8.55
N PRO A 18 27.04 14.74 9.61
CA PRO A 18 27.24 13.37 10.02
C PRO A 18 26.87 12.48 8.84
N ALA A 19 27.73 11.50 8.53
CA ALA A 19 27.59 10.54 7.43
C ALA A 19 26.41 9.56 7.61
N GLN A 20 25.31 10.01 8.22
CA GLN A 20 24.19 9.19 8.69
C GLN A 20 22.90 9.33 7.88
N MET A 21 22.86 10.09 6.79
CA MET A 21 21.66 10.15 5.93
C MET A 21 21.97 10.02 4.45
N MET A 22 22.65 8.93 4.10
CA MET A 22 22.45 8.27 2.81
C MET A 22 22.38 6.76 3.03
N MET A 23 21.53 6.30 3.95
CA MET A 23 21.09 4.92 3.85
C MET A 23 20.17 4.89 2.63
N ALA A 24 20.67 4.34 1.52
CA ALA A 24 19.81 3.94 0.41
C ALA A 24 18.73 3.06 1.03
N GLN A 25 17.52 3.59 1.15
CA GLN A 25 16.42 2.84 1.72
C GLN A 25 16.21 1.64 0.79
N GLU A 26 16.44 0.44 1.31
CA GLU A 26 16.15 -0.78 0.55
C GLU A 26 14.71 -0.68 0.05
N LEU A 27 14.50 -1.06 -1.21
CA LEU A 27 13.16 -1.03 -1.77
C LEU A 27 12.26 -1.87 -0.86
N PRO A 28 11.06 -1.38 -0.50
CA PRO A 28 10.20 -2.03 0.48
C PRO A 28 9.69 -3.41 0.05
N LEU A 29 10.03 -3.86 -1.16
CA LEU A 29 9.55 -5.08 -1.79
C LEU A 29 10.72 -5.88 -2.34
N ARG A 30 10.79 -7.15 -1.95
CA ARG A 30 11.70 -8.15 -2.51
C ARG A 30 10.91 -9.12 -3.38
N GLN A 31 11.35 -9.34 -4.61
CA GLN A 31 10.76 -10.40 -5.44
C GLN A 31 11.13 -11.77 -4.86
N ILE A 32 10.15 -12.67 -4.80
CA ILE A 32 10.32 -14.05 -4.30
C ILE A 32 9.96 -15.05 -5.39
N ASN A 33 10.68 -16.18 -5.44
CA ASN A 33 10.33 -17.27 -6.34
C ASN A 33 9.23 -18.12 -5.70
N PRO A 34 8.16 -18.54 -6.42
CA PRO A 34 7.08 -19.35 -5.86
C PRO A 34 7.54 -20.59 -5.07
N THR A 35 8.66 -21.19 -5.48
CA THR A 35 9.26 -22.38 -4.85
C THR A 35 9.90 -22.09 -3.48
N GLU A 36 10.30 -20.85 -3.20
CA GLU A 36 10.87 -20.40 -1.91
C GLU A 36 9.78 -20.20 -0.84
N ILE A 37 8.50 -20.29 -1.24
CA ILE A 37 7.33 -19.91 -0.44
C ILE A 37 6.61 -21.13 0.18
N ASN A 38 7.17 -22.33 -0.01
CA ASN A 38 6.55 -23.64 0.29
C ASN A 38 6.16 -23.91 1.77
N ILE A 39 6.23 -22.93 2.67
CA ILE A 39 5.98 -23.12 4.11
C ILE A 39 4.77 -22.30 4.62
N VAL A 40 4.26 -21.30 3.89
CA VAL A 40 3.36 -20.28 4.48
C VAL A 40 2.02 -20.07 3.76
N TRP A 41 1.84 -20.58 2.54
CA TRP A 41 0.62 -20.31 1.78
C TRP A 41 -0.42 -21.40 2.02
N SER A 42 -1.41 -21.08 2.83
CA SER A 42 -2.67 -21.83 2.89
C SER A 42 -3.60 -21.33 1.80
N GLU A 43 -4.36 -22.26 1.22
CA GLU A 43 -5.46 -21.96 0.33
C GLU A 43 -6.47 -21.01 0.99
N ASP A 44 -6.91 -19.98 0.26
CA ASP A 44 -7.91 -19.02 0.76
C ASP A 44 -9.33 -19.58 0.56
N GLU A 45 -9.73 -20.48 1.44
CA GLU A 45 -11.07 -21.09 1.42
C GLU A 45 -12.19 -20.07 1.64
N GLN A 46 -11.92 -18.98 2.35
CA GLN A 46 -12.90 -17.93 2.70
C GLN A 46 -13.44 -17.21 1.45
N LEU A 47 -12.68 -17.15 0.36
CA LEU A 47 -13.19 -16.63 -0.91
C LEU A 47 -14.37 -17.43 -1.47
N TRP A 48 -14.40 -18.75 -1.25
CA TRP A 48 -15.48 -19.62 -1.70
C TRP A 48 -16.62 -19.69 -0.70
N GLY A 49 -16.31 -19.54 0.59
CA GLY A 49 -17.28 -19.63 1.67
C GLY A 49 -17.72 -21.07 1.93
N THR A 50 -18.70 -21.22 2.82
CA THR A 50 -19.28 -22.50 3.20
C THR A 50 -20.78 -22.52 2.90
N THR A 51 -21.43 -23.64 3.18
CA THR A 51 -22.91 -23.73 3.12
C THR A 51 -23.59 -22.73 4.07
N GLU A 52 -22.92 -22.36 5.17
CA GLU A 52 -23.47 -21.48 6.22
C GLU A 52 -23.08 -20.02 6.04
N ASN A 53 -21.89 -19.74 5.49
CA ASN A 53 -21.36 -18.40 5.32
C ASN A 53 -21.00 -18.11 3.85
N PRO A 54 -21.54 -17.05 3.24
CA PRO A 54 -21.17 -16.68 1.87
C PRO A 54 -19.70 -16.28 1.79
N GLY A 55 -19.02 -16.69 0.72
CA GLY A 55 -17.63 -16.33 0.47
C GLY A 55 -17.44 -14.91 -0.08
N ASP A 56 -16.21 -14.40 0.06
CA ASP A 56 -15.88 -13.01 -0.26
C ASP A 56 -15.48 -12.76 -1.72
N LYS A 57 -15.47 -13.80 -2.57
CA LYS A 57 -15.05 -13.72 -3.97
C LYS A 57 -15.70 -12.57 -4.75
N TRP A 58 -17.00 -12.35 -4.60
CA TRP A 58 -17.70 -11.28 -5.33
C TRP A 58 -17.40 -9.89 -4.77
N SER A 59 -17.18 -9.78 -3.45
CA SER A 59 -16.71 -8.56 -2.80
C SER A 59 -15.32 -8.18 -3.30
N LEU A 60 -14.40 -9.16 -3.42
CA LEU A 60 -13.07 -8.94 -3.97
C LEU A 60 -13.10 -8.53 -5.46
N ILE A 61 -13.92 -9.20 -6.28
CA ILE A 61 -14.12 -8.80 -7.70
C ILE A 61 -14.63 -7.35 -7.81
N ARG A 62 -15.51 -6.93 -6.91
CA ARG A 62 -16.01 -5.55 -6.85
C ARG A 62 -14.92 -4.57 -6.43
N ALA A 63 -14.14 -4.90 -5.40
CA ALA A 63 -13.00 -4.09 -4.95
C ALA A 63 -11.97 -3.89 -6.07
N ILE A 64 -11.62 -4.95 -6.81
CA ILE A 64 -10.73 -4.86 -7.98
C ILE A 64 -11.31 -3.90 -9.04
N SER A 65 -12.63 -3.92 -9.24
CA SER A 65 -13.28 -3.02 -10.20
C SER A 65 -13.17 -1.54 -9.80
N TYR A 66 -13.22 -1.23 -8.50
CA TYR A 66 -12.96 0.12 -8.00
C TYR A 66 -11.49 0.52 -8.20
N SER A 67 -10.54 -0.39 -7.94
CA SER A 67 -9.12 -0.14 -8.19
C SER A 67 -8.83 0.14 -9.67
N LEU A 68 -9.41 -0.65 -10.59
CA LEU A 68 -9.29 -0.43 -12.04
C LEU A 68 -9.84 0.94 -12.45
N ARG A 69 -11.02 1.32 -11.93
CA ARG A 69 -11.59 2.66 -12.17
C ARG A 69 -10.67 3.79 -11.70
N TYR A 70 -10.00 3.62 -10.56
CA TYR A 70 -9.00 4.58 -10.09
C TYR A 70 -7.79 4.64 -11.03
N LEU A 71 -7.29 3.49 -11.49
CA LEU A 71 -6.12 3.40 -12.37
C LEU A 71 -6.33 4.09 -13.73
N ASP A 72 -7.59 4.22 -14.17
CA ASP A 72 -7.96 4.93 -15.40
C ASP A 72 -7.98 6.46 -15.23
N THR A 73 -7.81 6.98 -14.02
CA THR A 73 -7.80 8.44 -13.77
C THR A 73 -6.48 9.11 -14.15
N PRO A 74 -6.49 10.42 -14.48
CA PRO A 74 -5.27 11.21 -14.64
C PRO A 74 -4.42 11.24 -13.37
N LYS A 75 -5.05 11.23 -12.18
CA LYS A 75 -4.33 11.23 -10.91
C LYS A 75 -3.52 9.96 -10.71
N ALA A 76 -4.07 8.80 -11.06
CA ALA A 76 -3.30 7.56 -11.06
C ALA A 76 -2.13 7.62 -12.05
N ALA A 77 -2.31 8.24 -13.22
CA ALA A 77 -1.20 8.46 -14.15
C ALA A 77 -0.05 9.24 -13.49
N GLU A 78 -0.38 10.36 -12.85
CA GLU A 78 0.58 11.22 -12.15
C GLU A 78 1.31 10.47 -11.02
N VAL A 79 0.57 9.72 -10.19
CA VAL A 79 1.15 8.94 -9.07
C VAL A 79 2.14 7.89 -9.59
N TYR A 80 1.77 7.16 -10.65
CA TYR A 80 2.62 6.09 -11.16
C TYR A 80 3.81 6.57 -12.01
N ASN A 81 3.80 7.83 -12.49
CA ASN A 81 4.96 8.41 -13.17
C ASN A 81 6.18 8.55 -12.23
N ASN A 82 5.93 8.73 -10.93
CA ASN A 82 6.96 8.91 -9.90
C ASN A 82 6.99 7.74 -8.90
N TYR A 83 6.50 6.55 -9.28
CA TYR A 83 6.46 5.42 -8.38
C TYR A 83 7.88 4.88 -8.11
N PRO A 84 8.28 4.69 -6.85
CA PRO A 84 9.68 4.44 -6.49
C PRO A 84 10.15 3.01 -6.76
N ILE A 85 9.24 2.07 -7.07
CA ILE A 85 9.58 0.67 -7.26
C ILE A 85 9.77 0.37 -8.75
N PRO A 86 10.99 0.04 -9.20
CA PRO A 86 11.25 -0.31 -10.59
C PRO A 86 10.37 -1.46 -11.07
N GLY A 87 9.85 -1.34 -12.28
CA GLY A 87 9.00 -2.38 -12.89
C GLY A 87 7.57 -2.45 -12.35
N VAL A 88 7.18 -1.66 -11.36
CA VAL A 88 5.78 -1.52 -10.93
C VAL A 88 5.15 -0.31 -11.62
N THR A 89 4.81 -0.48 -12.89
CA THR A 89 4.18 0.56 -13.70
C THR A 89 2.65 0.50 -13.59
N ARG A 90 1.98 1.63 -13.84
CA ARG A 90 0.50 1.69 -13.89
C ARG A 90 -0.10 0.63 -14.79
N ASP A 91 0.46 0.47 -16.00
CA ASP A 91 -0.03 -0.51 -16.97
C ASP A 91 0.15 -1.94 -16.46
N ARG A 92 1.30 -2.26 -15.88
CA ARG A 92 1.53 -3.58 -15.29
C ARG A 92 0.52 -3.87 -14.18
N VAL A 93 0.31 -2.94 -13.25
CA VAL A 93 -0.68 -3.10 -12.16
C VAL A 93 -2.08 -3.31 -12.72
N ARG A 94 -2.48 -2.52 -13.72
CA ARG A 94 -3.79 -2.65 -14.38
C ARG A 94 -3.95 -4.02 -15.06
N ARG A 95 -2.94 -4.49 -15.81
CA ARG A 95 -2.96 -5.82 -16.44
C ARG A 95 -3.02 -6.95 -15.41
N SER A 96 -2.25 -6.86 -14.34
CA SER A 96 -2.26 -7.82 -13.23
C SER A 96 -3.64 -7.89 -12.56
N LEU A 97 -4.26 -6.74 -12.24
CA LEU A 97 -5.59 -6.70 -11.63
C LEU A 97 -6.68 -7.24 -12.57
N SER A 98 -6.63 -6.88 -13.86
CA SER A 98 -7.57 -7.42 -14.86
C SER A 98 -7.45 -8.93 -14.96
N ARG A 99 -6.22 -9.46 -15.04
CA ARG A 99 -6.00 -10.90 -15.11
C ARG A 99 -6.42 -11.62 -13.84
N PHE A 100 -6.09 -11.07 -12.67
CA PHE A 100 -6.50 -11.65 -11.39
C PHE A 100 -8.03 -11.70 -11.25
N LYS A 101 -8.73 -10.64 -11.68
CA LYS A 101 -10.20 -10.62 -11.74
C LYS A 101 -10.79 -11.69 -12.65
N GLU A 102 -10.14 -12.00 -13.78
CA GLU A 102 -10.54 -13.12 -14.64
C GLU A 102 -10.33 -14.46 -13.95
N LEU A 103 -9.15 -14.68 -13.34
CA LEU A 103 -8.84 -15.90 -12.60
C LEU A 103 -9.86 -16.17 -11.50
N LEU A 104 -10.23 -15.15 -10.71
CA LEU A 104 -11.28 -15.25 -9.69
C LEU A 104 -12.63 -15.73 -10.27
N LYS A 105 -12.97 -15.37 -11.51
CA LYS A 105 -14.23 -15.80 -12.15
C LYS A 105 -14.17 -17.24 -12.64
N ILE A 106 -13.04 -17.66 -13.22
CA ILE A 106 -12.91 -18.96 -13.88
C ILE A 106 -12.51 -20.08 -12.91
N ALA A 107 -11.69 -19.77 -11.89
CA ALA A 107 -11.24 -20.74 -10.90
C ALA A 107 -12.44 -21.30 -10.13
N LYS A 108 -12.42 -22.63 -9.96
CA LYS A 108 -13.51 -23.39 -9.32
C LYS A 108 -13.17 -23.78 -7.89
N THR A 109 -11.90 -23.87 -7.55
CA THR A 109 -11.42 -24.27 -6.25
C THR A 109 -10.25 -23.38 -5.79
N PRO A 110 -9.97 -23.30 -4.48
CA PRO A 110 -8.82 -22.58 -3.93
C PRO A 110 -7.49 -22.98 -4.57
N GLU A 111 -7.24 -24.27 -4.73
CA GLU A 111 -6.04 -24.86 -5.33
C GLU A 111 -5.86 -24.38 -6.77
N ALA A 112 -6.94 -24.38 -7.55
CA ALA A 112 -6.90 -23.97 -8.95
C ALA A 112 -6.56 -22.47 -9.08
N LEU A 113 -7.05 -21.63 -8.16
CA LEU A 113 -6.69 -20.21 -8.13
C LEU A 113 -5.23 -20.01 -7.72
N GLN A 114 -4.79 -20.69 -6.66
CA GLN A 114 -3.40 -20.61 -6.19
C GLN A 114 -2.42 -21.03 -7.28
N ALA A 115 -2.63 -22.19 -7.91
CA ALA A 115 -1.78 -22.66 -9.00
C ALA A 115 -1.72 -21.67 -10.18
N ALA A 116 -2.84 -20.99 -10.48
CA ALA A 116 -2.86 -19.96 -11.52
C ALA A 116 -2.10 -18.69 -11.09
N ILE A 117 -2.19 -18.27 -9.83
CA ILE A 117 -1.40 -17.15 -9.29
C ILE A 117 0.09 -17.46 -9.38
N GLU A 118 0.52 -18.61 -8.89
CA GLU A 118 1.93 -19.03 -8.90
C GLU A 118 2.52 -19.10 -10.31
N LYS A 119 1.70 -19.53 -11.29
CA LYS A 119 2.10 -19.63 -12.69
C LYS A 119 2.18 -18.28 -13.41
N GLU A 120 1.24 -17.38 -13.13
CA GLU A 120 1.03 -16.17 -13.95
C GLU A 120 1.54 -14.87 -13.31
N PHE A 121 1.86 -14.87 -12.01
CA PHE A 121 2.22 -13.66 -11.27
C PHE A 121 3.64 -13.70 -10.73
N THR A 122 4.28 -12.53 -10.75
CA THR A 122 5.49 -12.28 -9.98
C THR A 122 5.09 -11.90 -8.56
N LEU A 123 5.58 -12.65 -7.57
CA LEU A 123 5.28 -12.41 -6.17
C LEU A 123 6.36 -11.53 -5.53
N TYR A 124 5.92 -10.61 -4.67
CA TYR A 124 6.78 -9.70 -3.92
C TYR A 124 6.46 -9.82 -2.44
N GLN A 125 7.49 -9.92 -1.60
CA GLN A 125 7.39 -9.89 -0.16
C GLN A 125 7.77 -8.50 0.35
N SER A 126 7.02 -7.99 1.33
CA SER A 126 7.44 -6.82 2.09
C SER A 126 8.66 -7.15 2.94
N VAL A 127 9.65 -6.27 2.96
CA VAL A 127 10.82 -6.41 3.87
C VAL A 127 10.43 -6.26 5.35
N GLY A 128 9.24 -5.73 5.64
CA GLY A 128 8.76 -5.49 6.99
C GLY A 128 9.31 -4.19 7.59
N HIS A 129 8.81 -3.80 8.76
CA HIS A 129 9.30 -2.60 9.45
C HIS A 129 10.69 -2.79 10.07
N ASP A 130 11.15 -4.04 10.18
CA ASP A 130 12.38 -4.48 10.83
C ASP A 130 13.37 -5.19 9.87
N ASN A 131 13.09 -5.20 8.56
CA ASN A 131 13.82 -5.97 7.54
C ASN A 131 13.83 -7.49 7.77
N GLN A 132 12.98 -8.02 8.65
CA GLN A 132 12.79 -9.45 8.91
C GLN A 132 11.42 -9.96 8.43
N GLY A 133 10.66 -9.12 7.71
CA GLY A 133 9.33 -9.43 7.23
C GLY A 133 8.21 -9.18 8.24
N THR A 134 8.49 -8.55 9.38
CA THR A 134 7.46 -8.23 10.38
C THR A 134 6.56 -7.08 9.89
N VAL A 135 5.25 -7.30 9.92
CA VAL A 135 4.24 -6.32 9.49
C VAL A 135 3.23 -6.06 10.61
N HIS A 136 2.93 -4.79 10.85
CA HIS A 136 1.86 -4.38 11.78
C HIS A 136 0.55 -4.17 11.01
N PHE A 137 -0.49 -4.88 11.43
CA PHE A 137 -1.84 -4.69 10.91
C PHE A 137 -2.66 -3.80 11.85
N THR A 138 -3.21 -2.71 11.32
CA THR A 138 -4.10 -1.78 12.03
C THR A 138 -5.38 -1.58 11.24
N GLY A 139 -6.49 -1.26 11.91
CA GLY A 139 -7.78 -0.98 11.28
C GLY A 139 -8.14 0.50 11.32
N TYR A 140 -8.71 1.00 10.22
CA TYR A 140 -9.45 2.27 10.19
C TYR A 140 -10.88 2.00 9.71
N PHE A 141 -11.80 2.89 10.04
CA PHE A 141 -13.19 2.80 9.59
C PHE A 141 -13.71 4.20 9.27
N GLU A 142 -14.82 4.26 8.53
CA GLU A 142 -15.55 5.50 8.28
C GLU A 142 -16.63 5.67 9.37
N PRO A 143 -16.47 6.62 10.30
CA PRO A 143 -17.49 6.84 11.33
C PRO A 143 -18.71 7.53 10.73
N VAL A 144 -19.90 7.06 11.13
CA VAL A 144 -21.17 7.65 10.72
C VAL A 144 -21.73 8.47 11.88
N TYR A 145 -21.91 9.77 11.67
CA TYR A 145 -22.45 10.70 12.66
C TYR A 145 -23.76 11.33 12.19
N THR A 146 -24.74 11.40 13.10
CA THR A 146 -25.93 12.23 12.89
C THR A 146 -25.56 13.71 13.01
N ALA A 147 -25.89 14.51 12.01
CA ALA A 147 -25.54 15.93 11.96
C ALA A 147 -26.69 16.79 11.42
N SER A 148 -26.60 18.10 11.66
CA SER A 148 -27.55 19.10 11.16
C SER A 148 -26.84 20.18 10.33
N ARG A 149 -27.51 20.64 9.27
CA ARG A 149 -27.07 21.80 8.47
C ARG A 149 -27.22 23.13 9.19
N GLN A 150 -28.04 23.18 10.25
CA GLN A 150 -28.26 24.36 11.08
C GLN A 150 -27.81 24.08 12.51
N ARG A 151 -27.16 25.07 13.14
CA ARG A 151 -26.77 24.98 14.54
C ARG A 151 -28.02 24.92 15.42
N THR A 152 -28.09 23.93 16.30
CA THR A 152 -29.13 23.82 17.33
C THR A 152 -28.50 23.71 18.72
N SER A 153 -29.33 23.62 19.77
CA SER A 153 -28.84 23.30 21.10
C SER A 153 -28.20 21.91 21.16
N GLU A 154 -28.61 20.96 20.32
CA GLU A 154 -28.04 19.62 20.21
C GLU A 154 -26.81 19.58 19.29
N TYR A 155 -26.89 20.17 18.09
CA TYR A 155 -25.82 20.20 17.09
C TYR A 155 -25.01 21.51 17.18
N ARG A 156 -24.05 21.55 18.12
CA ARG A 156 -23.32 22.78 18.49
C ARG A 156 -21.96 22.95 17.81
N TYR A 157 -21.36 21.87 17.31
CA TYR A 157 -19.99 21.86 16.79
C TYR A 157 -19.98 21.80 15.26
N PRO A 158 -19.47 22.84 14.57
CA PRO A 158 -19.38 22.83 13.11
C PRO A 158 -18.29 21.89 12.63
N LEU A 159 -18.52 21.26 11.47
CA LEU A 159 -17.50 20.52 10.72
C LEU A 159 -17.02 21.40 9.57
N TYR A 160 -15.71 21.63 9.52
CA TYR A 160 -15.06 22.30 8.40
C TYR A 160 -14.38 21.21 7.57
N LEU A 161 -14.77 21.12 6.29
CA LEU A 161 -14.21 20.19 5.32
C LEU A 161 -13.09 20.84 4.52
#